data_AF-A0A0A8Z1B8-F1
#
_entry.id   AF-A0A0A8Z1B8-F1
#
_cell.length_a   1.000
_cell.length_b   1.000
_cell.length_c   1.000
_cell.angle_alpha   90.00
_cell.angle_beta   90.00
_cell.angle_gamma   90.00
#
_symmetry.space_group_name_H-M   'P 1'
#
loop_
_entity.id
_entity.type
_entity.pdbx_description
1 polymer ?
#
loop_
_entity_poly.entity_id
_entity_poly.type
_entity_poly.pdbx_seq_one_letter_code
_entity_poly.pdbx_strand_id
1 'polypeptide(L)' 'MRRRVKKEDRKGVNSLIILGAWMLWKHRNACVFGGASPNLQELIRLAMGEYRMWCIAGARGLSALGLDRVDGLG' A
#
# COMPACT_ATOMS: atom_id res chain seq x y z
N MET A 1 -9.58 16.97 18.75
CA MET A 1 -10.60 16.02 18.26
C MET A 1 -9.91 14.73 17.79
N ARG A 2 -9.81 13.70 18.63
CA ARG A 2 -9.18 12.40 18.26
C ARG A 2 -10.16 11.65 17.35
N ARG A 3 -9.89 11.56 16.04
CA ARG A 3 -10.66 10.69 15.14
C ARG A 3 -10.44 9.24 15.60
N ARG A 4 -11.44 8.65 16.27
CA ARG A 4 -11.44 7.21 16.57
C ARG A 4 -11.65 6.49 15.25
N VAL A 5 -10.58 5.90 14.72
CA VAL A 5 -10.65 4.96 13.60
C VAL A 5 -11.65 3.88 13.98
N LYS A 6 -12.71 3.68 13.17
CA LYS A 6 -13.72 2.66 13.47
C LYS A 6 -13.02 1.29 13.52
N LYS A 7 -13.53 0.37 14.34
CA LYS A 7 -12.87 -0.92 14.61
C LYS A 7 -12.60 -1.72 13.31
N GLU A 8 -13.46 -1.52 12.31
CA GLU A 8 -13.37 -2.06 10.96
C GLU A 8 -12.25 -1.42 10.14
N ASP A 9 -12.13 -0.09 10.16
CA ASP A 9 -11.08 0.68 9.49
C ASP A 9 -9.68 0.34 10.04
N ARG A 10 -9.55 0.00 11.33
CA ARG A 10 -8.25 -0.37 11.93
C ARG A 10 -7.65 -1.62 11.27
N LYS A 11 -8.48 -2.59 10.89
CA LYS A 11 -8.01 -3.80 10.19
C LYS A 11 -7.46 -3.45 8.82
N GLY A 12 -8.19 -2.63 8.05
CA GLY A 12 -7.75 -2.15 6.75
C GLY A 12 -6.44 -1.38 6.84
N VAL A 13 -6.33 -0.45 7.78
CA VAL A 13 -5.12 0.36 7.99
C VAL A 13 -3.93 -0.50 8.39
N ASN A 14 -4.11 -1.48 9.28
CA ASN A 14 -3.03 -2.40 9.66
C ASN A 14 -2.53 -3.21 8.44
N SER A 15 -3.45 -3.73 7.63
CA SER A 15 -3.10 -4.44 6.40
C SER A 15 -2.36 -3.53 5.40
N LEU A 16 -2.78 -2.27 5.27
CA LEU A 16 -2.11 -1.29 4.42
C LEU A 16 -0.69 -0.97 4.93
N ILE A 17 -0.49 -0.82 6.23
CA ILE A 17 0.83 -0.59 6.83
C ILE A 17 1.75 -1.78 6.56
N ILE A 18 1.25 -3.01 6.74
CA ILE A 18 2.02 -4.23 6.45
C ILE A 18 2.39 -4.30 4.97
N LEU A 19 1.45 -3.99 4.07
CA LEU A 19 1.70 -3.91 2.63
C LEU A 19 2.76 -2.86 2.28
N GLY A 20 2.64 -1.65 2.83
CA GLY A 20 3.62 -0.58 2.60
C GLY A 20 5.02 -0.98 3.08
N ALA A 21 5.12 -1.56 4.28
CA ALA A 21 6.38 -2.06 4.83
C ALA A 21 6.97 -3.20 3.99
N TRP A 22 6.13 -4.14 3.53
CA TRP A 22 6.52 -5.24 2.67
C TRP A 22 7.08 -4.76 1.32
N MET A 23 6.40 -3.80 0.68
CA MET A 23 6.85 -3.23 -0.59
C MET A 23 8.16 -2.49 -0.44
N LEU A 24 8.30 -1.69 0.64
CA LEU A 24 9.55 -0.99 0.95
C LEU A 24 10.71 -1.98 1.16
N TRP A 25 10.46 -3.06 1.89
CA TRP A 25 11.46 -4.11 2.11
C TRP A 25 11.88 -4.77 0.78
N LYS A 26 10.93 -5.15 -0.08
CA LYS A 26 11.23 -5.73 -1.40
C LYS A 26 12.07 -4.78 -2.27
N HIS A 27 11.68 -3.51 -2.34
CA HIS A 27 12.40 -2.50 -3.12
C HIS A 27 13.81 -2.27 -2.59
N ARG A 28 13.98 -2.19 -1.27
CA ARG A 28 15.30 -2.08 -0.64
C ARG A 28 16.19 -3.27 -0.96
N ASN A 29 15.66 -4.50 -0.93
CA ASN A 29 16.43 -5.67 -1.34
C ASN A 29 16.79 -5.64 -2.83
N ALA A 30 15.88 -5.22 -3.71
CA ALA A 30 16.18 -5.07 -5.13
C ALA A 30 17.32 -4.05 -5.38
N CYS A 31 17.34 -2.94 -4.64
CA CYS A 31 18.43 -1.97 -4.73
C CYS A 31 19.77 -2.51 -4.21
N VAL A 32 19.75 -3.20 -3.07
CA VAL A 32 20.98 -3.71 -2.41
C VAL A 32 21.56 -4.91 -3.15
N PHE A 33 20.72 -5.84 -3.61
CA PHE A 33 21.16 -7.10 -4.22
C PHE A 33 21.13 -7.10 -5.74
N GLY A 34 20.30 -6.27 -6.37
CA GLY A 34 20.12 -6.21 -7.83
C GLY A 34 20.74 -4.98 -8.50
N GLY A 35 21.36 -4.08 -7.73
CA GLY A 35 21.92 -2.82 -8.27
C GLY A 35 20.87 -1.83 -8.80
N ALA A 36 19.59 -2.05 -8.50
CA ALA A 36 18.51 -1.17 -8.93
C ALA A 36 18.64 0.20 -8.23
N SER A 37 18.42 1.29 -8.96
CA SER A 37 18.41 2.62 -8.36
C SER A 37 17.19 2.81 -7.44
N PRO A 38 17.35 3.46 -6.28
CA PRO A 38 16.22 3.72 -5.39
C PRO A 38 15.24 4.70 -6.06
N ASN A 39 14.11 4.16 -6.51
CA ASN A 39 13.02 4.94 -7.09
C ASN A 39 11.76 4.87 -6.22
N LEU A 40 11.41 5.99 -5.60
CA LEU A 40 10.22 6.09 -4.75
C LEU A 40 8.92 6.07 -5.56
N GLN A 41 8.88 6.66 -6.75
CA GLN A 41 7.70 6.62 -7.61
C GLN A 41 7.39 5.20 -8.04
N GLU A 42 8.41 4.41 -8.38
CA GLU A 42 8.25 3.02 -8.75
C GLU A 42 7.78 2.16 -7.57
N LEU A 43 8.33 2.40 -6.37
CA LEU A 43 7.86 1.77 -5.14
C LEU A 43 6.36 2.05 -4.89
N ILE A 44 5.93 3.30 -5.02
CA ILE A 44 4.53 3.70 -4.83
C ILE A 44 3.65 3.05 -5.88
N ARG A 45 4.06 3.06 -7.15
CA ARG A 45 3.33 2.43 -8.27
C ARG A 45 3.12 0.94 -8.03
N LEU A 46 4.18 0.22 -7.66
CA LEU A 46 4.10 -1.20 -7.34
C LEU A 46 3.21 -1.47 -6.12
N ALA A 47 3.28 -0.62 -5.09
CA ALA A 47 2.46 -0.76 -3.90
C ALA A 47 0.96 -0.53 -4.19
N MET A 48 0.63 0.45 -5.04
CA MET A 48 -0.74 0.72 -5.50
C MET A 48 -1.28 -0.42 -6.37
N GLY A 49 -0.44 -1.00 -7.23
CA GLY A 49 -0.78 -2.19 -8.01
C GLY A 49 -1.14 -3.38 -7.12
N GLU A 50 -0.32 -3.69 -6.11
CA GLU A 50 -0.60 -4.74 -5.12
C GLU A 50 -1.85 -4.45 -4.30
N TYR A 51 -2.02 -3.21 -3.82
CA TYR A 51 -3.23 -2.79 -3.13
C TYR A 51 -4.49 -3.09 -3.96
N ARG A 52 -4.47 -2.74 -5.26
CA ARG A 52 -5.61 -2.95 -6.16
C ARG A 52 -5.87 -4.43 -6.41
N MET A 53 -4.83 -5.25 -6.60
CA MET A 53 -4.96 -6.69 -6.71
C MET A 53 -5.61 -7.31 -5.47
N TRP A 54 -5.21 -6.86 -4.28
CA TRP A 54 -5.80 -7.35 -3.02
C TRP A 54 -7.26 -6.92 -2.86
N CYS A 55 -7.60 -5.70 -3.29
CA CYS A 55 -9.00 -5.26 -3.35
C CYS A 55 -9.84 -6.15 -4.28
N ILE A 56 -9.33 -6.47 -5.48
CA ILE A 56 -10.00 -7.36 -6.45
C ILE A 56 -10.13 -8.78 -5.89
N ALA A 57 -9.12 -9.26 -5.15
CA ALA A 57 -9.15 -10.55 -4.45
C ALA A 57 -10.13 -10.59 -3.25
N GLY A 58 -10.83 -9.49 -2.96
CA GLY A 58 -11.87 -9.43 -1.93
C GLY A 58 -11.38 -8.99 -0.55
N ALA A 59 -10.24 -8.30 -0.46
CA ALA A 59 -9.77 -7.68 0.79
C ALA A 59 -10.65 -6.47 1.20
N ARG A 60 -11.85 -6.75 1.69
CA ARG A 60 -12.90 -5.75 2.01
C ARG A 60 -12.44 -4.62 2.92
N GLY A 61 -11.58 -4.91 3.90
CA GLY A 61 -11.02 -3.87 4.78
C GLY A 61 -10.07 -2.91 4.07
N LEU A 62 -9.39 -3.35 3.03
CA LEU A 62 -8.51 -2.54 2.19
C LEU A 62 -9.33 -1.73 1.16
N SER A 63 -10.35 -2.36 0.57
CA SER A 63 -11.27 -1.71 -0.37
C SER A 63 -12.06 -0.58 0.27
N ALA A 64 -12.45 -0.75 1.54
CA ALA A 64 -13.13 0.28 2.32
C ALA A 64 -12.29 1.56 2.53
N LEU A 65 -10.96 1.50 2.36
CA LEU A 65 -10.08 2.67 2.48
C LEU A 65 -10.11 3.59 1.24
N GLY A 66 -10.61 3.11 0.09
CA GLY A 66 -10.84 3.95 -1.09
C GLY A 66 -9.60 4.64 -1.68
N LEU A 67 -8.42 4.02 -1.56
CA LEU A 67 -7.15 4.61 -2.05
C LEU A 67 -7.10 4.76 -3.57
N ASP A 68 -7.94 4.05 -4.31
CA ASP A 68 -8.09 4.18 -5.78
C ASP A 68 -8.47 5.62 -6.20
N ARG A 69 -9.08 6.41 -5.30
CA ARG A 69 -9.44 7.81 -5.56
C ARG A 69 -8.27 8.78 -5.44
N VAL A 70 -7.15 8.37 -4.87
CA VAL A 70 -5.97 9.22 -4.65
C VAL A 70 -5.08 9.28 -5.91
N ASP A 71 -5.18 8.29 -6.79
CA ASP A 71 -4.37 8.17 -8.01
C ASP A 71 -4.82 9.13 -9.14
N GLY A 72 -6.01 9.74 -9.03
CA GLY A 72 -6.59 10.63 -10.05
C GLY A 72 -6.18 12.11 -9.99
N LEU A 73 -5.13 12.46 -9.24
CA LEU A 73 -4.64 13.84 -9.06
C LEU A 73 -3.14 14.00 -9.40
N GLY A 74 -2.60 13.15 -10.27
CA GLY A 74 -1.25 13.27 -10.83
C GLY A 74 -1.27 13.76 -12.26
#